data_AF-A0A453G5T4-F1
#
_entry.id   AF-A0A453G5T4-F1
#
_cell.length_a   1.000
_cell.length_b   1.000
_cell.length_c   1.000
_cell.angle_alpha   90.00
_cell.angle_beta   90.00
_cell.angle_gamma   90.00
#
_symmetry.space_group_name_H-M   'P 1'
#
loop_
_entity.id
_entity.type
_entity.pdbx_description
1 polymer ?
#
loop_
_entity_poly.entity_id
_entity_poly.type
_entity_poly.pdbx_seq_one_letter_code
_entity_poly.pdbx_strand_id
1 'polypeptide(L)' 'TWDDDDDGIWKPRRIPNPAYKGQWKRKKIKNPNYKGKWKIPWIDNPEFEDDPDLYVLKPLKYIGIEVWQR' A
#
# COMPACT_ATOMS: atom_id res chain seq x y z
N THR A 1 -58.31 -21.13 -1.78
CA THR A 1 -57.82 -21.14 -0.38
C THR A 1 -56.50 -21.84 -0.40
N TRP A 2 -55.54 -21.39 0.41
CA TRP A 2 -54.23 -22.04 0.48
C TRP A 2 -54.38 -23.44 1.08
N ASP A 3 -53.75 -24.45 0.47
CA ASP A 3 -53.74 -25.84 0.96
C ASP A 3 -52.32 -26.22 1.39
N ASP A 4 -52.09 -26.38 2.70
CA ASP A 4 -50.75 -26.56 3.27
C ASP A 4 -50.07 -27.90 2.85
N ASP A 5 -50.84 -28.89 2.37
CA ASP A 5 -50.33 -30.20 1.91
C ASP A 5 -49.80 -30.17 0.46
N ASP A 6 -50.43 -29.39 -0.44
CA ASP A 6 -50.04 -29.26 -1.86
C ASP A 6 -49.19 -27.99 -2.15
N ASP A 7 -49.45 -26.88 -1.44
CA ASP A 7 -48.80 -25.57 -1.69
C ASP A 7 -47.60 -25.28 -0.75
N GLY A 8 -47.43 -26.07 0.32
CA GLY A 8 -46.40 -25.90 1.36
C GLY A 8 -46.75 -24.85 2.42
N ILE A 9 -45.85 -24.55 3.37
CA ILE A 9 -46.13 -23.55 4.42
C ILE A 9 -46.06 -22.14 3.84
N TRP A 10 -47.19 -21.43 3.84
CA TRP A 10 -47.26 -20.04 3.40
C TRP A 10 -46.29 -19.14 4.19
N LYS A 11 -45.53 -18.28 3.49
CA LYS A 11 -44.68 -17.26 4.10
C LYS A 11 -45.09 -15.86 3.64
N PRO A 12 -45.19 -14.88 4.56
CA PRO A 12 -45.56 -13.51 4.21
C PRO A 12 -44.54 -12.87 3.27
N ARG A 13 -45.03 -12.04 2.35
CA ARG A 13 -44.19 -11.27 1.43
C ARG A 13 -43.37 -10.26 2.23
N ARG A 14 -42.05 -10.30 2.07
CA ARG A 14 -41.16 -9.32 2.71
C ARG A 14 -41.28 -7.98 1.99
N ILE A 15 -41.75 -6.96 2.70
CA ILE A 15 -41.83 -5.59 2.19
C ILE A 15 -40.49 -4.90 2.49
N PRO A 16 -39.82 -4.28 1.49
CA PRO A 16 -38.63 -3.48 1.74
C PRO A 16 -38.97 -2.34 2.70
N ASN A 17 -38.18 -2.16 3.76
CA ASN A 17 -38.39 -1.07 4.71
C ASN A 17 -38.12 0.29 4.01
N PRO A 18 -39.14 1.15 3.81
CA PRO A 18 -38.94 2.45 3.15
C PRO A 18 -38.05 3.41 3.96
N ALA A 19 -37.88 3.17 5.27
CA ALA A 19 -36.98 3.93 6.12
C ALA A 19 -35.52 3.42 6.08
N TYR A 20 -35.23 2.34 5.35
CA TYR A 20 -33.88 1.81 5.22
C TYR A 20 -33.03 2.73 4.33
N LYS A 21 -32.06 3.43 4.94
CA LYS A 21 -31.20 4.41 4.28
C LYS A 21 -29.91 3.79 3.70
N GLY A 22 -29.87 2.46 3.55
CA GLY A 22 -28.65 1.73 3.18
C GLY A 22 -27.70 1.53 4.35
N GLN A 23 -26.53 0.95 4.07
CA GLN A 23 -25.45 0.87 5.05
C GLN A 23 -25.00 2.27 5.45
N TRP A 24 -24.92 2.53 6.76
CA TRP A 24 -24.48 3.82 7.26
C TRP A 24 -23.03 4.11 6.85
N LYS A 25 -22.79 5.29 6.28
CA LYS A 25 -21.46 5.77 5.89
C LYS A 25 -21.13 7.04 6.68
N ARG A 26 -20.04 7.02 7.47
CA ARG A 26 -19.53 8.25 8.11
C ARG A 26 -19.01 9.23 7.08
N LYS A 27 -19.19 10.53 7.35
CA LYS A 27 -18.48 11.59 6.65
C LYS A 27 -16.98 11.46 6.96
N LYS A 28 -16.14 11.56 5.93
CA LYS A 28 -14.68 11.63 6.10
C LYS A 28 -14.34 13.03 6.61
N ILE A 29 -13.88 13.13 7.84
CA ILE A 29 -13.44 14.39 8.46
C ILE A 29 -11.91 14.44 8.36
N LYS A 30 -11.35 15.58 7.92
CA LYS A 30 -9.89 15.78 7.93
C LYS A 30 -9.40 15.73 9.37
N ASN A 31 -8.39 14.90 9.65
CA ASN A 31 -7.83 14.79 10.99
C ASN A 31 -7.01 16.06 11.32
N PRO A 32 -7.42 16.89 12.29
CA PRO A 32 -6.66 18.08 12.68
C PRO A 32 -5.30 17.74 13.28
N ASN A 33 -5.12 16.51 13.79
CA ASN A 33 -3.86 16.02 14.34
C ASN A 33 -2.97 15.32 13.30
N TYR A 34 -3.29 15.42 12.01
CA TYR A 34 -2.47 14.80 10.96
C TYR A 34 -1.13 15.53 10.81
N LYS A 35 -0.04 14.87 11.19
CA LYS A 35 1.33 15.42 11.14
C LYS A 35 2.02 15.24 9.77
N GLY A 36 1.27 14.88 8.72
CA GLY A 36 1.83 14.55 7.41
C GLY A 36 2.21 13.07 7.29
N LYS A 37 2.78 12.70 6.14
CA LYS A 37 3.37 11.36 5.97
C LYS A 37 4.64 11.30 6.81
N TRP A 38 4.73 10.27 7.65
CA TRP A 38 5.96 10.00 8.39
C TRP A 38 7.14 9.82 7.43
N LYS A 39 8.28 10.39 7.80
CA LYS A 39 9.56 10.26 7.08
C LYS A 39 10.65 9.96 8.11
N ILE A 40 11.61 9.14 7.70
CA ILE A 40 12.79 8.82 8.51
C ILE A 40 13.65 10.09 8.61
N PRO A 41 14.15 10.47 9.81
CA PRO A 41 15.11 11.56 9.92
C PRO A 41 16.40 11.19 9.17
N TRP A 42 17.01 12.17 8.53
CA TRP A 42 18.36 11.99 8.02
C TRP A 42 19.31 11.86 9.21
N ILE A 43 20.10 10.79 9.22
CA ILE A 43 21.13 10.51 10.22
C ILE A 43 22.45 10.53 9.46
N ASP A 44 23.42 11.30 9.96
CA ASP A 44 24.74 11.36 9.36
C ASP A 44 25.42 9.98 9.43
N ASN A 45 26.02 9.55 8.31
CA ASN A 45 26.68 8.26 8.25
C ASN A 45 28.06 8.35 8.93
N PRO A 46 28.30 7.64 10.06
CA PRO A 46 29.60 7.68 10.73
C PRO A 46 30.72 7.04 9.90
N GLU A 47 30.39 6.24 8.88
CA GLU A 47 31.37 5.63 7.97
C GLU A 47 31.65 6.50 6.73
N PHE A 48 31.03 7.68 6.61
CA PHE A 48 31.31 8.57 5.49
C PHE A 48 32.66 9.26 5.67
N GLU A 49 33.53 9.11 4.67
CA GLU A 49 34.80 9.81 4.57
C GLU A 49 34.87 10.46 3.18
N ASP A 50 35.23 11.74 3.15
CA ASP A 50 35.48 12.47 1.91
C ASP A 50 36.92 12.19 1.47
N ASP A 51 37.08 11.37 0.42
CA ASP A 51 38.39 10.99 -0.11
C ASP A 51 38.71 11.83 -1.36
N PRO A 52 39.53 12.89 -1.24
CA PRO A 52 39.93 13.70 -2.38
C PRO A 52 40.84 12.94 -3.35
N ASP A 53 41.46 11.84 -2.94
CA ASP A 53 42.40 11.05 -3.73
C ASP A 53 41.75 9.82 -4.37
N LEU A 54 40.41 9.76 -4.41
CA LEU A 54 39.65 8.67 -5.04
C LEU A 54 40.08 8.39 -6.50
N TYR A 55 40.56 9.40 -7.21
CA TYR A 55 41.06 9.29 -8.58
C TYR A 55 42.54 8.86 -8.68
N VAL A 56 43.27 8.89 -7.57
CA VAL A 56 44.70 8.57 -7.50
C VAL A 56 44.85 7.05 -7.40
N LEU A 57 45.02 6.42 -8.56
CA LEU A 57 45.27 4.99 -8.63
C LEU A 57 46.74 4.68 -8.28
N LYS A 58 46.95 3.58 -7.56
CA LYS A 58 48.28 2.99 -7.42
C LYS A 58 48.86 2.68 -8.82
N PRO A 59 50.20 2.69 -8.99
CA PRO A 59 50.82 2.47 -10.29
C PRO A 59 50.26 1.23 -11.00
N LEU A 60 49.58 1.46 -12.13
CA LEU A 60 48.98 0.39 -12.94
C LEU A 60 50.08 -0.28 -13.76
N LYS A 61 50.19 -1.61 -13.65
CA LYS A 61 51.25 -2.39 -14.30
C LYS A 61 50.78 -3.19 -15.52
N TYR A 62 49.49 -3.50 -15.58
CA TYR A 62 48.93 -4.42 -16.56
C TYR A 62 47.62 -3.87 -17.13
N ILE A 63 47.30 -4.29 -18.35
CA ILE A 63 46.02 -4.03 -19.00
C ILE A 63 45.35 -5.37 -19.31
N GLY A 64 44.07 -5.49 -18.97
CA GLY A 64 43.24 -6.65 -19.28
C GLY A 64 42.19 -6.24 -20.31
N ILE A 65 42.05 -7.03 -21.37
CA ILE A 65 40.97 -6.87 -22.35
C ILE A 65 40.10 -8.12 -22.23
N GLU A 66 38.92 -7.96 -21.66
CA GLU A 66 37.89 -8.98 -21.64
C GLU A 66 36.72 -8.49 -22.49
N VAL A 67 36.36 -9.26 -23.51
CA VAL A 67 35.23 -8.97 -24.38
C VAL A 67 34.30 -10.17 -24.33
N TRP A 68 33.06 -9.92 -23.91
CA TRP A 68 32.01 -10.92 -24.04
C TRP A 68 31.63 -11.05 -25.52
N GLN A 69 31.71 -12.28 -26.05
CA GLN A 69 31.34 -12.58 -27.43
C GLN A 69 30.14 -13.52 -27.47
N ARG A 70 29.26 -13.28 -28.43
CA ARG A 70 28.03 -14.06 -28.66
C ARG A 70 28.30 -15.28 -29.53
#